data_AF-A0A8I1NAB4-F1
#
_entry.id   AF-A0A8I1NAB4-F1
#
_cell.length_a   1.000
_cell.length_b   1.000
_cell.length_c   1.000
_cell.angle_alpha   90.00
_cell.angle_beta   90.00
_cell.angle_gamma   90.00
#
_symmetry.space_group_name_H-M   'P 1'
#
loop_
_entity.id
_entity.type
_entity.pdbx_description
1 polymer ?
#
loop_
_entity_poly.entity_id
_entity_poly.type
_entity_poly.pdbx_seq_one_letter_code
_entity_poly.pdbx_strand_id
1 'polypeptide(L)'
;MSISRRQFIQGSLAAGMAGAAGVLGSGSALAARHDPLNEAQADFFKKFDRNVVLLPSKYGGYVQALDLAVPETLAWYNYGLAGVNMPIPHHIAAMPSADPYKGFDFYQTMQPPGTPYVNENSPEWRDRGDFKMFKMRYDGSGKQNHIEVVNDIGVTTGMSLGVHVSIGVGENANKYVAFADGQKDMVLITTIDDNPKIVKAFRADYDPVKRQLHISHIFPDATTGKFDYVGRKGMKTTHEAMLGEELMPADPTAVFVDAFTWHPTLPFGAILIRRLGCCAIVDTRTWEVVALLSTAKGAPDNFPLTRQQGFTWTFSVPSVLTPLHEAGFITSGEYFCACNNVLQNNIAIYRSTDENPLKWKKEAFVEGFGDKYLPLHMGNVPDSRFAYFTMWARKPNNGYICKVDTKTWKVTAKWDTGPDPHTCDCSVDGKYMTTVYSGNQGGQSGLVILNVETDKIEARIAVPGGMHDHVVVPESWEGMKFSRSTSV
;
A
#
# COMPACT_ATOMS: atom_id res chain seq x y z
N MET A 1 2.50 -62.96 -44.58
CA MET A 1 1.90 -63.21 -43.25
C MET A 1 0.68 -62.32 -43.11
N SER A 2 -0.54 -62.88 -43.09
CA SER A 2 -1.77 -62.10 -42.93
C SER A 2 -2.14 -62.00 -41.45
N ILE A 3 -2.12 -60.79 -40.88
CA ILE A 3 -2.62 -60.55 -39.53
C ILE A 3 -4.15 -60.70 -39.56
N SER A 4 -4.70 -61.59 -38.73
CA SER A 4 -6.14 -61.79 -38.66
C SER A 4 -6.82 -60.58 -37.99
N ARG A 5 -8.05 -60.24 -38.43
CA ARG A 5 -8.87 -59.16 -37.82
C ARG A 5 -9.00 -59.31 -36.29
N ARG A 6 -8.97 -60.53 -35.77
CA ARG A 6 -9.04 -60.83 -34.34
C ARG A 6 -7.76 -60.40 -33.60
N GLN A 7 -6.59 -60.60 -34.20
CA GLN A 7 -5.29 -60.14 -33.67
C GLN A 7 -5.16 -58.62 -33.74
N PHE A 8 -5.72 -57.97 -34.76
CA PHE A 8 -5.75 -56.50 -34.85
C PHE A 8 -6.64 -55.87 -33.76
N ILE A 9 -7.80 -56.48 -33.47
CA ILE A 9 -8.72 -56.01 -32.41
C ILE A 9 -8.14 -56.28 -31.01
N GLN A 10 -7.50 -57.43 -30.79
CA GLN A 10 -6.80 -57.71 -29.53
C GLN A 10 -5.58 -56.81 -29.33
N GLY A 11 -4.83 -56.51 -30.39
CA GLY A 11 -3.70 -55.57 -30.35
C GLY A 11 -4.12 -54.12 -30.11
N SER A 12 -5.26 -53.69 -30.65
CA SER A 12 -5.79 -52.33 -30.43
C SER A 12 -6.45 -52.16 -29.06
N LEU A 13 -7.07 -53.20 -28.50
CA LEU A 13 -7.53 -53.20 -27.10
C LEU A 13 -6.37 -53.25 -26.10
N ALA A 14 -5.32 -54.03 -26.38
CA ALA A 14 -4.12 -54.07 -25.55
C ALA A 14 -3.30 -52.76 -25.64
N ALA A 15 -3.21 -52.14 -26.81
CA ALA A 15 -2.61 -50.81 -26.99
C ALA A 15 -3.48 -49.69 -26.37
N GLY A 16 -4.81 -49.81 -26.43
CA GLY A 16 -5.74 -48.89 -25.76
C GLY A 16 -5.67 -48.99 -24.24
N MET A 17 -5.48 -50.19 -23.68
CA MET A 17 -5.29 -50.37 -22.23
C MET A 17 -3.86 -50.02 -21.76
N ALA A 18 -2.82 -50.24 -22.58
CA ALA A 18 -1.48 -49.75 -22.28
C ALA A 18 -1.40 -48.21 -22.40
N GLY A 19 -2.13 -47.62 -23.35
CA GLY A 19 -2.31 -46.17 -23.46
C GLY A 19 -3.10 -45.58 -22.29
N ALA A 20 -4.09 -46.29 -21.76
CA ALA A 20 -4.86 -45.87 -20.58
C ALA A 20 -4.09 -46.07 -19.25
N ALA A 21 -3.23 -47.09 -19.15
CA ALA A 21 -2.37 -47.32 -17.99
C ALA A 21 -1.11 -46.42 -17.97
N GLY A 22 -0.74 -45.82 -19.11
CA GLY A 22 0.34 -44.84 -19.24
C GLY A 22 -0.07 -43.41 -18.86
N VAL A 23 -1.36 -43.13 -18.65
CA VAL A 23 -1.86 -41.85 -18.09
C VAL A 23 -2.00 -42.01 -16.57
N LEU A 24 -0.93 -42.44 -15.92
CA LEU A 24 -0.80 -42.36 -14.47
C LEU A 24 -0.39 -40.92 -14.11
N GLY A 25 -1.38 -40.11 -13.76
CA GLY A 25 -1.19 -38.95 -12.87
C GLY A 25 -0.55 -37.70 -13.46
N SER A 26 -0.37 -37.57 -14.77
CA SER A 26 0.05 -36.28 -15.35
C SER A 26 -1.15 -35.32 -15.31
N GLY A 27 -1.23 -34.49 -14.27
CA GLY A 27 -2.04 -33.27 -14.31
C GLY A 27 -1.77 -32.51 -15.61
N SER A 28 -2.79 -31.84 -16.13
CA SER A 28 -2.66 -31.01 -17.33
C SER A 28 -1.46 -30.06 -17.20
N ALA A 29 -0.44 -30.23 -18.05
CA ALA A 29 0.75 -29.35 -18.14
C ALA A 29 0.43 -27.93 -18.65
N LEU A 30 -0.82 -27.49 -18.51
CA LEU A 30 -1.38 -26.22 -18.96
C LEU A 30 -1.99 -25.41 -17.81
N ALA A 31 -1.90 -25.89 -16.56
CA ALA A 31 -2.35 -25.14 -15.40
C ALA A 31 -1.37 -23.99 -15.13
N ALA A 32 -1.89 -22.76 -15.08
CA ALA A 32 -1.08 -21.57 -14.82
C ALA A 32 -0.78 -21.36 -13.31
N ARG A 33 -1.36 -22.21 -12.46
CA ARG A 33 -1.03 -22.36 -11.04
C ARG A 33 -0.39 -23.73 -10.84
N HIS A 34 0.74 -23.78 -10.14
CA HIS A 34 1.42 -25.02 -9.80
C HIS A 34 0.56 -25.88 -8.87
N ASP A 35 0.56 -27.20 -9.11
CA ASP A 35 -0.10 -28.18 -8.27
C ASP A 35 0.97 -28.93 -7.45
N PRO A 36 1.10 -28.66 -6.13
CA PRO A 36 2.21 -29.15 -5.31
C PRO A 36 2.04 -30.63 -4.91
N LEU A 37 1.35 -31.44 -5.73
CA LEU A 37 1.18 -32.87 -5.51
C LEU A 37 2.55 -33.55 -5.31
N ASN A 38 2.70 -34.24 -4.17
CA ASN A 38 3.91 -34.94 -3.73
C ASN A 38 5.07 -34.05 -3.25
N GLU A 39 4.85 -32.75 -3.04
CA GLU A 39 5.84 -31.89 -2.39
C GLU A 39 5.76 -32.01 -0.87
N ALA A 40 6.91 -32.12 -0.20
CA ALA A 40 6.99 -32.29 1.25
C ALA A 40 6.38 -31.12 2.05
N GLN A 41 6.28 -29.94 1.45
CA GLN A 41 5.76 -28.72 2.09
C GLN A 41 4.30 -28.40 1.73
N ALA A 42 3.69 -29.15 0.79
CA ALA A 42 2.34 -28.86 0.27
C ALA A 42 1.29 -28.79 1.38
N ASP A 43 1.31 -29.77 2.30
CA ASP A 43 0.38 -29.84 3.41
C ASP A 43 0.48 -28.67 4.39
N PHE A 44 1.66 -28.05 4.47
CA PHE A 44 1.86 -26.88 5.33
C PHE A 44 1.33 -25.61 4.67
N PHE A 45 1.65 -25.38 3.38
CA PHE A 45 1.28 -24.14 2.71
C PHE A 45 -0.18 -24.09 2.24
N LYS A 46 -0.86 -25.23 2.03
CA LYS A 46 -2.28 -25.26 1.64
C LYS A 46 -3.22 -24.46 2.55
N LYS A 47 -2.83 -24.21 3.81
CA LYS A 47 -3.61 -23.38 4.76
C LYS A 47 -3.67 -21.90 4.38
N PHE A 48 -2.78 -21.45 3.48
CA PHE A 48 -2.75 -20.09 2.95
C PHE A 48 -3.43 -19.97 1.59
N ASP A 49 -4.16 -21.00 1.14
CA ASP A 49 -4.90 -20.97 -0.13
C ASP A 49 -5.78 -19.72 -0.24
N ARG A 50 -5.92 -19.23 -1.47
CA ARG A 50 -6.60 -17.98 -1.85
C ARG A 50 -5.87 -16.69 -1.50
N ASN A 51 -4.77 -16.73 -0.75
CA ASN A 51 -3.97 -15.54 -0.47
C ASN A 51 -2.93 -15.35 -1.58
N VAL A 52 -3.25 -14.49 -2.55
CA VAL A 52 -2.30 -13.97 -3.53
C VAL A 52 -1.76 -12.63 -3.03
N VAL A 53 -0.44 -12.45 -3.03
CA VAL A 53 0.22 -11.23 -2.56
C VAL A 53 0.86 -10.49 -3.72
N LEU A 54 0.65 -9.17 -3.80
CA LEU A 54 1.37 -8.30 -4.73
C LEU A 54 2.55 -7.61 -4.05
N LEU A 55 3.70 -7.61 -4.73
CA LEU A 55 4.98 -7.19 -4.18
C LEU A 55 5.73 -6.29 -5.19
N PRO A 56 5.64 -4.95 -5.09
CA PRO A 56 6.52 -4.03 -5.83
C PRO A 56 7.94 -4.11 -5.27
N SER A 57 8.94 -4.16 -6.15
CA SER A 57 10.33 -4.40 -5.71
C SER A 57 11.17 -3.15 -5.49
N LYS A 58 10.58 -1.94 -5.56
CA LYS A 58 11.29 -0.65 -5.45
C LYS A 58 12.49 -0.63 -6.41
N TYR A 59 13.73 -0.60 -5.92
CA TYR A 59 14.91 -0.58 -6.79
C TYR A 59 15.12 -1.86 -7.62
N GLY A 60 14.37 -2.94 -7.36
CA GLY A 60 14.37 -4.12 -8.23
C GLY A 60 13.71 -3.88 -9.60
N GLY A 61 12.85 -2.85 -9.74
CA GLY A 61 12.29 -2.45 -11.03
C GLY A 61 11.20 -3.37 -11.59
N TYR A 62 10.52 -4.14 -10.73
CA TYR A 62 9.41 -5.02 -11.11
C TYR A 62 8.31 -5.06 -10.05
N VAL A 63 7.16 -5.62 -10.43
CA VAL A 63 6.11 -6.05 -9.50
C VAL A 63 5.82 -7.53 -9.73
N GLN A 64 5.44 -8.27 -8.70
CA GLN A 64 5.05 -9.67 -8.84
C GLN A 64 3.80 -10.01 -8.03
N ALA A 65 3.04 -10.99 -8.53
CA ALA A 65 1.99 -11.70 -7.80
C ALA A 65 2.54 -13.05 -7.32
N LEU A 66 2.40 -13.34 -6.04
CA LEU A 66 2.91 -14.54 -5.37
C LEU A 66 1.74 -15.33 -4.75
N ASP A 67 1.63 -16.64 -5.00
CA ASP A 67 0.66 -17.50 -4.31
C ASP A 67 1.23 -17.94 -2.96
N LEU A 68 0.56 -17.68 -1.84
CA LEU A 68 1.04 -18.17 -0.55
C LEU A 68 0.78 -19.66 -0.30
N ALA A 69 -0.18 -20.27 -1.02
CA ALA A 69 -0.46 -21.70 -0.89
C ALA A 69 0.60 -22.58 -1.56
N VAL A 70 1.28 -22.02 -2.55
CA VAL A 70 2.37 -22.63 -3.30
C VAL A 70 3.35 -21.48 -3.52
N PRO A 71 4.28 -21.22 -2.58
CA PRO A 71 5.06 -19.98 -2.43
C PRO A 71 5.97 -19.66 -3.63
N GLU A 72 5.32 -19.38 -4.76
CA GLU A 72 5.87 -19.22 -6.09
C GLU A 72 5.22 -18.02 -6.76
N THR A 73 6.00 -17.37 -7.62
CA THR A 73 5.53 -16.23 -8.41
C THR A 73 4.56 -16.71 -9.48
N LEU A 74 3.31 -16.26 -9.39
CA LEU A 74 2.28 -16.52 -10.39
C LEU A 74 2.56 -15.76 -11.69
N ALA A 75 2.94 -14.49 -11.57
CA ALA A 75 3.35 -13.63 -12.67
C ALA A 75 4.17 -12.45 -12.14
N TRP A 76 5.01 -11.87 -12.98
CA TRP A 76 5.75 -10.65 -12.66
C TRP A 76 5.85 -9.74 -13.89
N TYR A 77 5.97 -8.45 -13.65
CA TYR A 77 6.09 -7.44 -14.69
C TYR A 77 7.39 -6.66 -14.52
N ASN A 78 8.24 -6.72 -15.53
CA ASN A 78 9.48 -5.95 -15.57
C ASN A 78 9.24 -4.61 -16.28
N TYR A 79 9.27 -3.52 -15.52
CA TYR A 79 9.06 -2.20 -16.07
C TYR A 79 10.22 -1.75 -16.98
N GLY A 80 11.44 -2.20 -16.70
CA GLY A 80 12.62 -1.88 -17.51
C GLY A 80 12.56 -2.51 -18.90
N LEU A 81 12.13 -3.77 -19.00
CA LEU A 81 11.89 -4.42 -20.30
C LEU A 81 10.74 -3.78 -21.08
N ALA A 82 9.79 -3.17 -20.37
CA ALA A 82 8.71 -2.37 -20.96
C ALA A 82 9.14 -0.93 -21.34
N GLY A 83 10.43 -0.61 -21.26
CA GLY A 83 10.97 0.70 -21.68
C GLY A 83 10.86 1.81 -20.64
N VAL A 84 10.45 1.51 -19.39
CA VAL A 84 10.47 2.50 -18.32
C VAL A 84 11.91 2.74 -17.88
N ASN A 85 12.39 3.97 -18.01
CA ASN A 85 13.73 4.37 -17.57
C ASN A 85 13.80 4.41 -16.04
N MET A 86 14.77 3.68 -15.44
CA MET A 86 14.98 3.60 -13.97
C MET A 86 13.68 3.40 -13.19
N PRO A 87 12.97 2.28 -13.39
CA PRO A 87 11.69 2.04 -12.74
C PRO A 87 11.89 1.77 -11.26
N ILE A 88 11.18 2.53 -10.41
CA ILE A 88 11.11 2.29 -8.97
C ILE A 88 9.64 2.17 -8.59
N PRO A 89 9.00 1.00 -8.81
CA PRO A 89 7.65 0.73 -8.33
C PRO A 89 7.60 0.87 -6.80
N HIS A 90 6.78 1.81 -6.33
CA HIS A 90 6.76 2.23 -4.94
C HIS A 90 5.60 1.60 -4.16
N HIS A 91 4.40 2.20 -4.19
CA HIS A 91 3.23 1.70 -3.46
C HIS A 91 2.22 1.00 -4.37
N ILE A 92 1.44 0.09 -3.79
CA ILE A 92 0.52 -0.78 -4.52
C ILE A 92 -0.82 -0.93 -3.79
N ALA A 93 -1.92 -0.97 -4.54
CA ALA A 93 -3.23 -1.33 -4.00
C ALA A 93 -3.98 -2.24 -4.99
N ALA A 94 -4.59 -3.32 -4.48
CA ALA A 94 -5.29 -4.31 -5.31
C ALA A 94 -6.82 -4.15 -5.21
N MET A 95 -7.50 -4.21 -6.35
CA MET A 95 -8.95 -4.28 -6.38
C MET A 95 -9.43 -5.65 -5.88
N PRO A 96 -10.61 -5.72 -5.24
CA PRO A 96 -11.14 -7.00 -4.80
C PRO A 96 -11.37 -8.00 -5.94
N SER A 97 -11.08 -9.27 -5.70
CA SER A 97 -11.38 -10.38 -6.63
C SER A 97 -11.86 -11.62 -5.89
N ALA A 98 -13.06 -12.09 -6.25
CA ALA A 98 -13.66 -13.27 -5.63
C ALA A 98 -12.83 -14.56 -5.82
N ASP A 99 -11.97 -14.57 -6.84
CA ASP A 99 -10.98 -15.61 -7.11
C ASP A 99 -9.70 -14.95 -7.67
N PRO A 100 -8.75 -14.59 -6.79
CA PRO A 100 -7.56 -13.85 -7.20
C PRO A 100 -6.65 -14.65 -8.15
N TYR A 101 -6.83 -15.97 -8.27
CA TYR A 101 -6.11 -16.79 -9.25
C TYR A 101 -6.63 -16.61 -10.68
N LYS A 102 -7.86 -16.10 -10.87
CA LYS A 102 -8.42 -15.87 -12.22
C LYS A 102 -8.06 -14.50 -12.78
N GLY A 103 -7.93 -13.50 -11.92
CA GLY A 103 -7.55 -12.16 -12.34
C GLY A 103 -8.03 -11.07 -11.38
N PHE A 104 -7.38 -9.92 -11.45
CA PHE A 104 -7.73 -8.71 -10.71
C PHE A 104 -7.00 -7.50 -11.30
N ASP A 105 -7.57 -6.31 -11.06
CA ASP A 105 -6.91 -5.04 -11.34
C ASP A 105 -6.15 -4.57 -10.10
N PHE A 106 -5.08 -3.80 -10.31
CA PHE A 106 -4.35 -3.15 -9.23
C PHE A 106 -3.72 -1.84 -9.71
N TYR A 107 -3.26 -1.04 -8.76
CA TYR A 107 -2.67 0.27 -9.01
C TYR A 107 -1.26 0.33 -8.46
N GLN A 108 -0.35 0.95 -9.21
CA GLN A 108 1.06 1.08 -8.84
C GLN A 108 1.51 2.53 -9.00
N THR A 109 2.14 3.09 -7.97
CA THR A 109 2.91 4.34 -8.09
C THR A 109 4.39 4.05 -8.35
N MET A 110 5.09 5.01 -8.95
CA MET A 110 6.54 4.97 -9.12
C MET A 110 7.16 6.28 -8.67
N GLN A 111 8.39 6.18 -8.18
CA GLN A 111 9.20 7.33 -7.85
C GLN A 111 10.40 7.47 -8.77
N PRO A 112 10.91 8.70 -8.96
CA PRO A 112 12.26 8.87 -9.43
C PRO A 112 13.28 8.39 -8.37
N PRO A 113 14.47 7.92 -8.79
CA PRO A 113 15.59 7.65 -7.91
C PRO A 113 15.94 8.87 -7.04
N GLY A 114 16.09 8.65 -5.73
CA GLY A 114 16.36 9.70 -4.75
C GLY A 114 17.37 9.29 -3.66
N THR A 115 17.74 10.27 -2.84
CA THR A 115 18.51 10.08 -1.58
C THR A 115 17.71 9.18 -0.62
N PRO A 116 18.36 8.38 0.25
CA PRO A 116 19.81 8.20 0.41
C PRO A 116 20.42 7.26 -0.63
N TYR A 117 19.65 6.33 -1.19
CA TYR A 117 20.17 5.23 -2.00
C TYR A 117 20.95 5.68 -3.23
N VAL A 118 20.52 6.76 -3.90
CA VAL A 118 21.27 7.34 -5.04
C VAL A 118 22.62 7.90 -4.59
N ASN A 119 22.67 8.65 -3.48
CA ASN A 119 23.92 9.26 -3.04
C ASN A 119 24.93 8.23 -2.55
N GLU A 120 24.43 7.19 -1.88
CA GLU A 120 25.27 6.17 -1.27
C GLU A 120 25.74 5.13 -2.29
N ASN A 121 24.90 4.78 -3.27
CA ASN A 121 25.14 3.61 -4.12
C ASN A 121 25.26 3.91 -5.61
N SER A 122 24.58 4.93 -6.15
CA SER A 122 24.50 5.16 -7.61
C SER A 122 24.21 6.62 -8.00
N PRO A 123 25.16 7.56 -7.78
CA PRO A 123 24.94 8.99 -8.01
C PRO A 123 24.55 9.34 -9.45
N GLU A 124 24.96 8.54 -10.42
CA GLU A 124 24.66 8.69 -11.85
C GLU A 124 23.18 8.47 -12.19
N TRP A 125 22.36 7.99 -11.25
CA TRP A 125 20.92 7.80 -11.45
C TRP A 125 20.07 9.02 -11.07
N ARG A 126 20.65 10.04 -10.44
CA ARG A 126 19.92 11.18 -9.83
C ARG A 126 18.91 11.87 -10.75
N ASP A 127 19.26 12.00 -12.03
CA ASP A 127 18.45 12.71 -13.03
C ASP A 127 17.68 11.76 -13.97
N ARG A 128 17.67 10.46 -13.68
CA ARG A 128 16.97 9.44 -14.48
C ARG A 128 15.62 9.10 -13.86
N GLY A 129 14.72 8.51 -14.64
CA GLY A 129 13.41 8.07 -14.15
C GLY A 129 12.48 9.21 -13.73
N ASP A 130 11.21 8.87 -13.61
CA ASP A 130 10.11 9.80 -13.40
C ASP A 130 9.05 9.19 -12.50
N PHE A 131 8.22 10.05 -11.92
CA PHE A 131 6.97 9.62 -11.31
C PHE A 131 6.05 9.00 -12.36
N LYS A 132 5.40 7.90 -11.99
CA LYS A 132 4.37 7.24 -12.81
C LYS A 132 3.25 6.71 -11.93
N MET A 133 2.07 6.57 -12.51
CA MET A 133 0.92 5.95 -11.87
C MET A 133 0.27 5.03 -12.90
N PHE A 134 0.18 3.75 -12.58
CA PHE A 134 -0.38 2.75 -13.48
C PHE A 134 -1.63 2.13 -12.88
N LYS A 135 -2.61 1.90 -13.75
CA LYS A 135 -3.57 0.81 -13.57
C LYS A 135 -2.99 -0.40 -14.30
N MET A 136 -2.98 -1.54 -13.63
CA MET A 136 -2.46 -2.80 -14.12
C MET A 136 -3.48 -3.91 -13.92
N ARG A 137 -3.33 -5.00 -14.67
CA ARG A 137 -4.18 -6.18 -14.60
C ARG A 137 -3.32 -7.43 -14.50
N TYR A 138 -3.62 -8.27 -13.52
CA TYR A 138 -3.19 -9.66 -13.51
C TYR A 138 -4.27 -10.48 -14.20
N ASP A 139 -3.91 -11.23 -15.24
CA ASP A 139 -4.76 -12.23 -15.88
C ASP A 139 -4.19 -13.62 -15.59
N GLY A 140 -4.93 -14.38 -14.79
CA GLY A 140 -4.63 -15.77 -14.46
C GLY A 140 -5.54 -16.80 -15.14
N SER A 141 -6.35 -16.36 -16.10
CA SER A 141 -7.29 -17.23 -16.83
C SER A 141 -6.64 -17.99 -17.99
N GLY A 142 -5.42 -17.60 -18.37
CA GLY A 142 -4.66 -18.19 -19.48
C GLY A 142 -3.92 -19.49 -19.12
N LYS A 143 -3.17 -20.02 -20.10
CA LYS A 143 -2.22 -21.13 -19.89
C LYS A 143 -0.92 -20.68 -19.21
N GLN A 144 -0.65 -19.38 -19.26
CA GLN A 144 0.41 -18.69 -18.55
C GLN A 144 -0.21 -17.41 -18.01
N ASN A 145 -0.04 -17.17 -16.71
CA ASN A 145 -0.47 -15.92 -16.13
C ASN A 145 0.42 -14.79 -16.63
N HIS A 146 -0.13 -13.58 -16.69
CA HIS A 146 0.67 -12.41 -16.99
C HIS A 146 0.11 -11.20 -16.26
N ILE A 147 0.94 -10.17 -16.21
CA ILE A 147 0.57 -8.84 -15.76
C ILE A 147 0.74 -7.88 -16.94
N GLU A 148 -0.21 -6.99 -17.14
CA GLU A 148 -0.15 -5.95 -18.16
C GLU A 148 -0.53 -4.58 -17.62
N VAL A 149 -0.06 -3.52 -18.30
CA VAL A 149 -0.48 -2.15 -18.03
C VAL A 149 -1.78 -1.89 -18.77
N VAL A 150 -2.83 -1.53 -18.02
CA VAL A 150 -4.14 -1.14 -18.55
C VAL A 150 -4.15 0.35 -18.90
N ASN A 151 -3.59 1.19 -18.03
CA ASN A 151 -3.57 2.64 -18.22
C ASN A 151 -2.36 3.29 -17.54
N ASP A 152 -1.71 4.25 -18.21
CA ASP A 152 -0.85 5.24 -17.57
C ASP A 152 -1.72 6.42 -17.10
N ILE A 153 -2.11 6.35 -15.83
CA ILE A 153 -3.00 7.33 -15.18
C ILE A 153 -2.33 8.70 -15.16
N GLY A 154 -1.00 8.73 -15.06
CA GLY A 154 -0.22 9.96 -15.12
C GLY A 154 -0.38 10.69 -16.44
N VAL A 155 -0.29 9.96 -17.55
CA VAL A 155 -0.49 10.50 -18.91
C VAL A 155 -1.96 10.86 -19.18
N THR A 156 -2.89 10.04 -18.70
CA THR A 156 -4.34 10.29 -18.84
C THR A 156 -4.76 11.58 -18.15
N THR A 157 -4.33 11.76 -16.90
CA THR A 157 -4.77 12.88 -16.05
C THR A 157 -3.86 14.11 -16.13
N GLY A 158 -2.62 13.96 -16.59
CA GLY A 158 -1.61 15.01 -16.59
C GLY A 158 -0.92 15.22 -15.24
N MET A 159 -1.08 14.31 -14.28
CA MET A 159 -0.46 14.40 -12.95
C MET A 159 0.16 13.05 -12.58
N SER A 160 1.43 13.01 -12.21
CA SER A 160 2.09 11.77 -11.75
C SER A 160 2.51 11.92 -10.28
N LEU A 161 2.01 11.04 -9.41
CA LEU A 161 2.27 11.03 -7.97
C LEU A 161 2.95 9.71 -7.57
N GLY A 162 3.90 9.77 -6.61
CA GLY A 162 4.84 8.67 -6.38
C GLY A 162 4.75 7.97 -5.04
N VAL A 163 3.94 8.42 -4.08
CA VAL A 163 3.86 7.83 -2.74
C VAL A 163 2.64 6.90 -2.69
N HIS A 164 1.79 6.98 -1.67
CA HIS A 164 0.78 5.96 -1.45
C HIS A 164 -0.33 5.99 -2.50
N VAL A 165 -0.87 4.80 -2.77
CA VAL A 165 -2.12 4.59 -3.51
C VAL A 165 -3.09 3.82 -2.62
N SER A 166 -4.36 4.20 -2.63
CA SER A 166 -5.40 3.57 -1.80
C SER A 166 -6.75 3.53 -2.53
N ILE A 167 -7.51 2.45 -2.34
CA ILE A 167 -8.80 2.26 -3.01
C ILE A 167 -9.94 2.66 -2.07
N GLY A 168 -10.96 3.34 -2.60
CA GLY A 168 -12.13 3.74 -1.82
C GLY A 168 -12.95 2.56 -1.29
N VAL A 169 -13.46 2.68 -0.06
CA VAL A 169 -14.34 1.71 0.60
C VAL A 169 -15.61 2.38 1.14
N GLY A 170 -16.52 1.59 1.70
CA GLY A 170 -17.79 2.10 2.21
C GLY A 170 -18.59 2.75 1.10
N GLU A 171 -19.01 4.00 1.29
CA GLU A 171 -19.73 4.76 0.25
C GLU A 171 -18.90 5.03 -1.00
N ASN A 172 -17.57 4.92 -0.91
CA ASN A 172 -16.62 5.14 -2.01
C ASN A 172 -16.19 3.83 -2.71
N ALA A 173 -16.70 2.68 -2.24
CA ALA A 173 -16.44 1.38 -2.84
C ALA A 173 -16.87 1.34 -4.31
N ASN A 174 -16.07 0.68 -5.14
CA ASN A 174 -16.27 0.53 -6.58
C ASN A 174 -16.39 1.86 -7.35
N LYS A 175 -15.84 2.95 -6.80
CA LYS A 175 -15.89 4.27 -7.43
C LYS A 175 -14.51 4.86 -7.61
N TYR A 176 -13.73 4.90 -6.53
CA TYR A 176 -12.56 5.79 -6.47
C TYR A 176 -11.27 5.08 -6.07
N VAL A 177 -10.17 5.64 -6.54
CA VAL A 177 -8.80 5.36 -6.10
C VAL A 177 -8.09 6.70 -5.88
N ALA A 178 -7.29 6.80 -4.82
CA ALA A 178 -6.50 7.98 -4.51
C ALA A 178 -5.00 7.69 -4.65
N PHE A 179 -4.26 8.70 -5.11
CA PHE A 179 -2.81 8.72 -5.23
C PHE A 179 -2.28 9.94 -4.49
N ALA A 180 -1.13 9.82 -3.82
CA ALA A 180 -0.52 10.90 -3.06
C ALA A 180 0.97 11.06 -3.38
N ASP A 181 1.50 12.25 -3.14
CA ASP A 181 2.93 12.51 -3.26
C ASP A 181 3.41 13.64 -2.35
N GLY A 182 4.47 13.37 -1.59
CA GLY A 182 5.04 14.33 -0.63
C GLY A 182 6.11 15.24 -1.22
N GLN A 183 6.62 14.96 -2.42
CA GLN A 183 7.54 15.86 -3.10
C GLN A 183 6.78 17.00 -3.76
N LYS A 184 5.56 16.73 -4.23
CA LYS A 184 4.65 17.72 -4.82
C LYS A 184 3.63 18.27 -3.83
N ASP A 185 3.43 17.58 -2.71
CA ASP A 185 2.38 17.83 -1.71
C ASP A 185 0.96 17.81 -2.30
N MET A 186 0.64 16.72 -3.00
CA MET A 186 -0.60 16.60 -3.75
C MET A 186 -1.29 15.27 -3.50
N VAL A 187 -2.62 15.30 -3.64
CA VAL A 187 -3.47 14.11 -3.74
C VAL A 187 -4.28 14.19 -5.03
N LEU A 188 -4.41 13.09 -5.73
CA LEU A 188 -5.32 12.92 -6.87
C LEU A 188 -6.29 11.78 -6.60
N ILE A 189 -7.58 12.03 -6.77
CA ILE A 189 -8.62 11.01 -6.75
C ILE A 189 -9.16 10.84 -8.17
N THR A 190 -9.19 9.60 -8.66
CA THR A 190 -9.75 9.23 -9.96
C THR A 190 -10.85 8.20 -9.83
N THR A 191 -11.63 8.00 -10.90
CA THR A 191 -12.47 6.80 -11.02
C THR A 191 -11.60 5.56 -11.24
N ILE A 192 -12.15 4.37 -10.96
CA ILE A 192 -11.44 3.08 -11.07
C ILE A 192 -11.45 2.45 -12.48
N ASP A 193 -12.16 3.05 -13.43
CA ASP A 193 -12.34 2.52 -14.79
C ASP A 193 -11.00 2.37 -15.54
N ASP A 194 -10.99 1.58 -16.63
CA ASP A 194 -9.80 1.40 -17.49
C ASP A 194 -9.35 2.72 -18.17
N ASN A 195 -10.26 3.69 -18.30
CA ASN A 195 -9.97 5.07 -18.68
C ASN A 195 -10.39 6.02 -17.55
N PRO A 196 -9.53 6.21 -16.54
CA PRO A 196 -9.90 6.89 -15.29
C PRO A 196 -10.20 8.37 -15.53
N LYS A 197 -11.24 8.87 -14.85
CA LYS A 197 -11.60 10.30 -14.86
C LYS A 197 -11.09 10.98 -13.60
N ILE A 198 -10.67 12.23 -13.73
CA ILE A 198 -10.33 13.09 -12.58
C ILE A 198 -11.61 13.35 -11.78
N VAL A 199 -11.61 13.01 -10.49
CA VAL A 199 -12.71 13.29 -9.56
C VAL A 199 -12.36 14.53 -8.74
N LYS A 200 -11.18 14.54 -8.15
CA LYS A 200 -10.71 15.61 -7.27
C LYS A 200 -9.19 15.62 -7.20
N ALA A 201 -8.60 16.78 -6.97
CA ALA A 201 -7.19 16.88 -6.62
C ALA A 201 -6.97 17.96 -5.57
N PHE A 202 -6.09 17.69 -4.61
CA PHE A 202 -5.73 18.63 -3.56
C PHE A 202 -4.24 18.93 -3.62
N ARG A 203 -3.87 20.15 -3.25
CA ARG A 203 -2.50 20.57 -3.03
C ARG A 203 -2.39 21.20 -1.64
N ALA A 204 -1.34 20.85 -0.91
CA ALA A 204 -1.02 21.41 0.39
C ALA A 204 0.23 22.28 0.31
N ASP A 205 0.19 23.48 0.89
CA ASP A 205 1.33 24.39 0.99
C ASP A 205 1.36 25.04 2.37
N TYR A 206 2.55 25.20 2.94
CA TYR A 206 2.73 25.84 4.24
C TYR A 206 3.35 27.23 4.12
N ASP A 207 2.75 28.21 4.79
CA ASP A 207 3.35 29.53 5.04
C ASP A 207 4.04 29.48 6.41
N PRO A 208 5.38 29.34 6.46
CA PRO A 208 6.13 29.26 7.72
C PRO A 208 6.16 30.57 8.50
N VAL A 209 5.96 31.71 7.82
CA VAL A 209 5.98 33.04 8.46
C VAL A 209 4.69 33.26 9.22
N LYS A 210 3.55 32.98 8.59
CA LYS A 210 2.22 33.07 9.23
C LYS A 210 1.85 31.84 10.03
N ARG A 211 2.60 30.75 9.87
CA ARG A 211 2.32 29.44 10.45
C ARG A 211 0.95 28.91 10.05
N GLN A 212 0.71 28.92 8.74
CA GLN A 212 -0.57 28.57 8.14
C GLN A 212 -0.40 27.45 7.13
N LEU A 213 -1.24 26.44 7.24
CA LEU A 213 -1.38 25.40 6.23
C LEU A 213 -2.53 25.79 5.29
N HIS A 214 -2.26 25.80 3.99
CA HIS A 214 -3.25 25.96 2.95
C HIS A 214 -3.48 24.61 2.27
N ILE A 215 -4.73 24.17 2.24
CA ILE A 215 -5.16 23.02 1.46
C ILE A 215 -6.09 23.55 0.39
N SER A 216 -5.74 23.34 -0.88
CA SER A 216 -6.50 23.86 -2.01
C SER A 216 -6.96 22.73 -2.91
N HIS A 217 -8.22 22.74 -3.30
CA HIS A 217 -8.65 21.98 -4.47
C HIS A 217 -8.10 22.68 -5.72
N ILE A 218 -7.41 21.91 -6.55
CA ILE A 218 -6.80 22.36 -7.81
C ILE A 218 -7.50 21.74 -9.00
N PHE A 219 -7.46 22.43 -10.13
CA PHE A 219 -8.22 22.09 -11.32
C PHE A 219 -7.29 21.78 -12.49
N PRO A 220 -7.65 20.83 -13.36
CA PRO A 220 -6.95 20.66 -14.63
C PRO A 220 -7.13 21.92 -15.50
N ASP A 221 -6.26 22.08 -16.49
CA ASP A 221 -6.45 23.08 -17.51
C ASP A 221 -7.79 22.84 -18.25
N ALA A 222 -8.58 23.90 -18.39
CA ALA A 222 -9.94 23.81 -18.93
C ALA A 222 -9.98 23.44 -20.43
N THR A 223 -8.89 23.69 -21.16
CA THR A 223 -8.82 23.42 -22.61
C THR A 223 -8.46 21.97 -22.88
N THR A 224 -7.51 21.43 -22.12
CA THR A 224 -6.99 20.06 -22.29
C THR A 224 -7.70 19.03 -21.41
N GLY A 225 -8.35 19.47 -20.32
CA GLY A 225 -8.91 18.59 -19.30
C GLY A 225 -7.84 17.85 -18.48
N LYS A 226 -6.57 18.26 -18.58
CA LYS A 226 -5.43 17.62 -17.90
C LYS A 226 -4.70 18.60 -16.99
N PHE A 227 -4.05 18.06 -15.98
CA PHE A 227 -3.05 18.79 -15.21
C PHE A 227 -1.73 18.91 -15.98
N ASP A 228 -0.81 19.71 -15.45
CA ASP A 228 0.55 19.90 -15.99
C ASP A 228 1.60 19.57 -14.91
N TYR A 229 1.50 18.34 -14.39
CA TYR A 229 2.30 17.79 -13.29
C TYR A 229 2.79 16.37 -13.60
N VAL A 230 2.99 16.03 -14.88
CA VAL A 230 3.59 14.75 -15.30
C VAL A 230 5.08 14.71 -14.96
N GLY A 231 5.61 13.51 -14.70
CA GLY A 231 7.01 13.31 -14.38
C GLY A 231 7.41 14.12 -13.16
N ARG A 232 8.62 14.69 -13.13
CA ARG A 232 9.16 15.47 -12.00
C ARG A 232 8.55 16.88 -11.81
N LYS A 233 7.64 17.34 -12.68
CA LYS A 233 7.09 18.70 -12.58
C LYS A 233 6.23 18.88 -11.32
N GLY A 234 6.45 19.98 -10.60
CA GLY A 234 5.74 20.35 -9.37
C GLY A 234 6.45 19.99 -8.06
N MET A 235 7.60 19.32 -8.13
CA MET A 235 8.40 18.97 -6.94
C MET A 235 8.88 20.23 -6.18
N LYS A 236 8.69 20.23 -4.87
CA LYS A 236 9.28 21.15 -3.89
C LYS A 236 10.58 20.60 -3.30
N THR A 237 10.71 19.28 -3.22
CA THR A 237 11.93 18.59 -2.77
C THR A 237 12.44 17.63 -3.82
N THR A 238 13.73 17.27 -3.75
CA THR A 238 14.40 16.42 -4.75
C THR A 238 14.19 14.93 -4.55
N HIS A 239 13.68 14.53 -3.39
CA HIS A 239 13.35 13.17 -3.00
C HIS A 239 12.24 13.21 -1.96
N GLU A 240 11.54 12.09 -1.80
CA GLU A 240 10.63 11.86 -0.69
C GLU A 240 11.42 11.92 0.62
N ALA A 241 10.88 12.61 1.63
CA ALA A 241 11.51 12.65 2.94
C ALA A 241 11.58 11.23 3.51
N MET A 242 12.76 10.81 3.95
CA MET A 242 12.90 9.62 4.78
C MET A 242 12.46 9.91 6.22
N LEU A 243 12.21 8.86 7.01
CA LEU A 243 11.93 9.00 8.44
C LEU A 243 13.06 9.77 9.15
N GLY A 244 12.71 10.90 9.76
CA GLY A 244 13.65 11.83 10.42
C GLY A 244 13.99 13.05 9.57
N GLU A 245 13.83 12.99 8.25
CA GLU A 245 14.10 14.12 7.35
C GLU A 245 13.02 15.19 7.40
N GLU A 246 11.89 14.93 8.06
CA GLU A 246 10.88 15.95 8.36
C GLU A 246 11.44 17.13 9.17
N LEU A 247 12.51 16.87 9.95
CA LEU A 247 13.22 17.87 10.74
C LEU A 247 14.38 18.55 9.98
N MET A 248 14.73 18.06 8.79
CA MET A 248 15.87 18.55 8.04
C MET A 248 15.50 19.80 7.21
N PRO A 249 16.49 20.64 6.86
CA PRO A 249 16.26 21.75 5.94
C PRO A 249 15.73 21.24 4.59
N ALA A 250 14.56 21.71 4.22
CA ALA A 250 13.90 21.45 2.95
C ALA A 250 13.23 22.76 2.49
N ASP A 251 12.61 22.76 1.31
CA ASP A 251 11.72 23.85 0.92
C ASP A 251 10.75 24.13 2.09
N PRO A 252 10.70 25.36 2.61
CA PRO A 252 9.95 25.66 3.83
C PRO A 252 8.43 25.62 3.62
N THR A 253 7.97 25.52 2.37
CA THR A 253 6.56 25.33 2.01
C THR A 253 6.16 23.86 1.86
N ALA A 254 7.15 22.94 1.87
CA ALA A 254 6.92 21.51 1.75
C ALA A 254 6.33 20.94 3.05
N VAL A 255 5.30 20.11 2.93
CA VAL A 255 4.57 19.52 4.06
C VAL A 255 4.60 18.00 4.10
N PHE A 256 5.09 17.38 3.02
CA PHE A 256 5.24 15.94 2.84
C PHE A 256 3.89 15.21 2.96
N VAL A 257 2.99 15.49 2.02
CA VAL A 257 1.74 14.70 1.87
C VAL A 257 2.06 13.24 1.60
N ASP A 258 1.52 12.34 2.41
CA ASP A 258 1.91 10.93 2.37
C ASP A 258 0.88 10.05 1.64
N ALA A 259 -0.37 10.19 2.04
CA ALA A 259 -1.47 9.35 1.58
C ALA A 259 -2.82 10.05 1.65
N PHE A 260 -3.82 9.39 1.06
CA PHE A 260 -5.23 9.60 1.33
C PHE A 260 -5.82 8.29 1.87
N THR A 261 -6.31 8.23 3.10
CA THR A 261 -6.99 7.03 3.63
C THR A 261 -8.49 7.21 3.68
N TRP A 262 -9.24 6.11 3.54
CA TRP A 262 -10.69 6.12 3.43
C TRP A 262 -11.35 5.64 4.72
N HIS A 263 -12.34 6.37 5.21
CA HIS A 263 -13.15 5.90 6.32
C HIS A 263 -14.06 4.74 5.84
N PRO A 264 -14.16 3.61 6.58
CA PRO A 264 -14.84 2.41 6.09
C PRO A 264 -16.38 2.50 6.07
N THR A 265 -16.96 3.39 6.88
CA THR A 265 -18.43 3.53 7.02
C THR A 265 -18.96 4.95 6.80
N LEU A 266 -18.32 5.97 7.38
CA LEU A 266 -18.64 7.38 7.15
C LEU A 266 -18.05 7.91 5.82
N PRO A 267 -18.63 8.97 5.23
CA PRO A 267 -18.19 9.55 3.96
C PRO A 267 -16.97 10.48 4.13
N PHE A 268 -15.92 9.97 4.75
CA PHE A 268 -14.69 10.74 5.00
C PHE A 268 -13.47 10.07 4.39
N GLY A 269 -12.49 10.90 4.06
CA GLY A 269 -11.11 10.46 3.89
C GLY A 269 -10.14 11.42 4.57
N ALA A 270 -8.89 11.00 4.74
CA ALA A 270 -7.88 11.77 5.45
C ALA A 270 -6.65 11.98 4.56
N ILE A 271 -6.25 13.23 4.34
CA ILE A 271 -4.95 13.59 3.75
C ILE A 271 -3.92 13.61 4.87
N LEU A 272 -2.90 12.76 4.79
CA LEU A 272 -1.82 12.67 5.77
C LEU A 272 -0.74 13.71 5.45
N ILE A 273 -0.38 14.53 6.44
CA ILE A 273 0.59 15.62 6.26
C ILE A 273 1.71 15.46 7.30
N ARG A 274 2.82 14.89 6.86
CA ARG A 274 3.89 14.38 7.74
C ARG A 274 4.56 15.48 8.52
N ARG A 275 5.08 16.49 7.81
CA ARG A 275 5.96 17.51 8.41
C ARG A 275 5.26 18.32 9.48
N LEU A 276 3.94 18.48 9.38
CA LEU A 276 3.14 19.26 10.30
C LEU A 276 2.46 18.43 11.39
N GLY A 277 2.60 17.10 11.37
CA GLY A 277 1.98 16.22 12.36
C GLY A 277 0.46 16.37 12.38
N CYS A 278 -0.17 16.41 11.20
CA CYS A 278 -1.61 16.61 11.08
C CYS A 278 -2.26 15.85 9.92
N CYS A 279 -3.55 15.58 10.05
CA CYS A 279 -4.35 14.92 9.01
C CYS A 279 -5.58 15.77 8.67
N ALA A 280 -5.77 16.10 7.39
CA ALA A 280 -6.92 16.87 6.95
C ALA A 280 -8.07 15.93 6.58
N ILE A 281 -9.22 16.08 7.24
CA ILE A 281 -10.40 15.26 6.97
C ILE A 281 -11.22 15.92 5.87
N VAL A 282 -11.55 15.13 4.85
CA VAL A 282 -12.29 15.53 3.65
C VAL A 282 -13.62 14.80 3.63
N ASP A 283 -14.74 15.52 3.51
CA ASP A 283 -16.04 14.92 3.23
C ASP A 283 -16.10 14.49 1.76
N THR A 284 -16.26 13.20 1.48
CA THR A 284 -16.19 12.66 0.12
C THR A 284 -17.46 12.89 -0.70
N ARG A 285 -18.53 13.42 -0.09
CA ARG A 285 -19.77 13.82 -0.80
C ARG A 285 -19.62 15.20 -1.42
N THR A 286 -18.97 16.11 -0.68
CA THR A 286 -18.81 17.53 -1.09
C THR A 286 -17.39 17.85 -1.55
N TRP A 287 -16.41 17.04 -1.16
CA TRP A 287 -14.98 17.26 -1.30
C TRP A 287 -14.46 18.50 -0.57
N GLU A 288 -15.14 18.89 0.51
CA GLU A 288 -14.69 19.96 1.39
C GLU A 288 -13.78 19.43 2.50
N VAL A 289 -12.78 20.23 2.89
CA VAL A 289 -11.95 19.94 4.05
C VAL A 289 -12.68 20.41 5.31
N VAL A 290 -13.11 19.47 6.15
CA VAL A 290 -14.00 19.72 7.28
C VAL A 290 -13.28 19.81 8.63
N ALA A 291 -12.08 19.23 8.75
CA ALA A 291 -11.26 19.32 9.95
C ALA A 291 -9.76 19.14 9.63
N LEU A 292 -8.90 19.60 10.54
CA LEU A 292 -7.47 19.32 10.54
C LEU A 292 -7.07 18.76 11.90
N LEU A 293 -6.91 17.44 12.00
CA LEU A 293 -6.53 16.75 13.23
C LEU A 293 -5.04 17.00 13.52
N SER A 294 -4.65 17.20 14.79
CA SER A 294 -3.25 17.35 15.22
C SER A 294 -2.82 16.17 16.08
N THR A 295 -1.88 15.37 15.61
CA THR A 295 -1.67 14.01 16.13
C THR A 295 -0.82 13.95 17.40
N ALA A 296 -0.01 14.97 17.67
CA ALA A 296 0.95 14.92 18.77
C ALA A 296 0.29 14.86 20.16
N LYS A 297 0.97 14.18 21.09
CA LYS A 297 0.65 14.23 22.52
C LYS A 297 0.93 15.64 23.06
N GLY A 298 -0.06 16.23 23.72
CA GLY A 298 -0.01 17.61 24.24
C GLY A 298 -0.43 18.69 23.24
N ALA A 299 -0.68 18.35 21.97
CA ALA A 299 -1.31 19.26 21.00
C ALA A 299 -2.84 19.26 21.17
N PRO A 300 -3.57 20.31 20.72
CA PRO A 300 -5.03 20.26 20.62
C PRO A 300 -5.48 19.08 19.76
N ASP A 301 -6.74 18.64 19.86
CA ASP A 301 -7.25 17.59 18.96
C ASP A 301 -7.21 18.05 17.50
N ASN A 302 -7.60 19.32 17.27
CA ASN A 302 -7.72 19.89 15.94
C ASN A 302 -7.03 21.26 15.88
N PHE A 303 -6.44 21.58 14.74
CA PHE A 303 -6.01 22.92 14.40
C PHE A 303 -7.18 23.73 13.82
N PRO A 304 -7.35 25.00 14.20
CA PRO A 304 -8.51 25.79 13.79
C PRO A 304 -8.41 26.23 12.33
N LEU A 305 -9.54 26.13 11.62
CA LEU A 305 -9.74 26.80 10.33
C LEU A 305 -9.81 28.30 10.57
N THR A 306 -8.90 29.08 9.98
CA THR A 306 -8.89 30.54 10.12
C THR A 306 -9.66 31.22 8.99
N ARG A 307 -9.66 30.61 7.80
CA ARG A 307 -10.31 31.16 6.62
C ARG A 307 -10.56 30.07 5.58
N GLN A 308 -11.72 30.12 4.95
CA GLN A 308 -11.96 29.46 3.67
C GLN A 308 -12.19 30.55 2.62
N GLN A 309 -11.47 30.48 1.49
CA GLN A 309 -11.64 31.40 0.37
C GLN A 309 -11.71 30.60 -0.93
N GLY A 310 -12.87 30.60 -1.56
CA GLY A 310 -13.13 29.75 -2.73
C GLY A 310 -12.85 28.29 -2.42
N PHE A 311 -11.87 27.71 -3.10
CA PHE A 311 -11.46 26.31 -3.01
C PHE A 311 -10.25 26.07 -2.10
N THR A 312 -9.90 27.05 -1.26
CA THR A 312 -8.75 26.95 -0.35
C THR A 312 -9.19 27.08 1.10
N TRP A 313 -8.82 26.09 1.91
CA TRP A 313 -8.97 26.06 3.36
C TRP A 313 -7.63 26.41 4.01
N THR A 314 -7.64 27.38 4.91
CA THR A 314 -6.46 27.85 5.64
C THR A 314 -6.59 27.54 7.12
N PHE A 315 -5.63 26.79 7.66
CA PHE A 315 -5.58 26.41 9.07
C PHE A 315 -4.40 27.08 9.77
N SER A 316 -4.55 27.40 11.05
CA SER A 316 -3.43 27.86 11.88
C SER A 316 -2.72 26.67 12.52
N VAL A 317 -1.42 26.53 12.25
CA VAL A 317 -0.55 25.48 12.81
C VAL A 317 0.58 26.16 13.59
N PRO A 318 0.29 26.69 14.81
CA PRO A 318 1.20 27.59 15.50
C PRO A 318 2.50 26.91 15.98
N SER A 319 2.46 25.60 16.19
CA SER A 319 3.61 24.77 16.54
C SER A 319 3.42 23.35 16.06
N VAL A 320 4.53 22.72 15.65
CA VAL A 320 4.61 21.29 15.34
C VAL A 320 5.40 20.64 16.47
N LEU A 321 4.75 19.77 17.24
CA LEU A 321 5.42 19.07 18.35
C LEU A 321 6.17 17.83 17.89
N THR A 322 5.68 17.17 16.85
CA THR A 322 6.29 15.99 16.24
C THR A 322 5.71 15.83 14.83
N PRO A 323 6.50 15.38 13.85
CA PRO A 323 5.98 14.88 12.58
C PRO A 323 5.14 13.62 12.78
N LEU A 324 4.29 13.32 11.79
CA LEU A 324 3.64 12.01 11.63
C LEU A 324 4.15 11.31 10.37
N HIS A 325 3.83 10.03 10.22
CA HIS A 325 4.01 9.29 8.96
C HIS A 325 2.69 8.63 8.55
N GLU A 326 2.41 7.43 9.06
CA GLU A 326 1.20 6.66 8.79
C GLU A 326 0.00 7.19 9.56
N ALA A 327 -1.18 7.15 8.94
CA ALA A 327 -2.44 7.32 9.64
C ALA A 327 -3.60 6.69 8.87
N GLY A 328 -4.55 6.12 9.58
CA GLY A 328 -5.65 5.40 8.98
C GLY A 328 -6.74 5.03 9.97
N PHE A 329 -7.77 4.36 9.47
CA PHE A 329 -8.89 3.87 10.25
C PHE A 329 -8.72 2.37 10.51
N ILE A 330 -9.13 1.93 11.70
CA ILE A 330 -9.36 0.50 11.90
C ILE A 330 -10.58 0.05 11.08
N THR A 331 -10.73 -1.25 10.81
CA THR A 331 -11.76 -1.79 9.89
C THR A 331 -13.18 -1.38 10.24
N SER A 332 -13.51 -1.23 11.54
CA SER A 332 -14.83 -0.78 11.99
C SER A 332 -15.10 0.71 11.74
N GLY A 333 -14.05 1.52 11.55
CA GLY A 333 -14.11 2.98 11.50
C GLY A 333 -14.34 3.63 12.86
N GLU A 334 -14.36 2.86 13.95
CA GLU A 334 -14.57 3.43 15.29
C GLU A 334 -13.40 4.33 15.72
N TYR A 335 -12.19 3.99 15.26
CA TYR A 335 -10.99 4.73 15.59
C TYR A 335 -10.15 5.09 14.37
N PHE A 336 -9.56 6.28 14.44
CA PHE A 336 -8.50 6.76 13.56
C PHE A 336 -7.18 6.74 14.33
N CYS A 337 -6.18 6.09 13.77
CA CYS A 337 -4.85 5.90 14.32
C CYS A 337 -3.85 6.76 13.54
N ALA A 338 -2.92 7.43 14.22
CA ALA A 338 -1.86 8.19 13.56
C ALA A 338 -0.50 8.01 14.23
N CYS A 339 0.48 7.52 13.48
CA CYS A 339 1.85 7.28 13.90
C CYS A 339 2.62 8.60 13.97
N ASN A 340 2.90 9.06 15.18
CA ASN A 340 3.85 10.13 15.42
C ASN A 340 5.27 9.55 15.39
N ASN A 341 6.21 10.29 14.80
CA ASN A 341 7.60 9.85 14.66
C ASN A 341 8.61 10.91 15.06
N VAL A 342 9.83 10.44 15.34
CA VAL A 342 11.05 11.23 15.53
C VAL A 342 11.11 11.93 16.89
N LEU A 343 10.24 12.92 17.13
CA LEU A 343 10.23 13.67 18.40
C LEU A 343 9.33 13.00 19.44
N GLN A 344 8.27 12.33 18.99
CA GLN A 344 7.46 11.43 19.79
C GLN A 344 7.20 10.17 18.99
N ASN A 345 7.62 9.01 19.50
CA ASN A 345 7.34 7.72 18.87
C ASN A 345 6.16 7.06 19.59
N ASN A 346 4.96 7.35 19.12
CA ASN A 346 3.71 6.81 19.65
C ASN A 346 2.64 6.82 18.55
N ILE A 347 1.50 6.19 18.81
CA ILE A 347 0.36 6.18 17.89
C ILE A 347 -0.79 6.88 18.59
N ALA A 348 -1.22 8.01 18.06
CA ALA A 348 -2.39 8.74 18.56
C ALA A 348 -3.67 8.04 18.13
N ILE A 349 -4.60 7.86 19.07
CA ILE A 349 -5.88 7.19 18.83
C ILE A 349 -7.01 8.19 18.99
N TYR A 350 -7.77 8.39 17.92
CA TYR A 350 -8.97 9.21 17.89
C TYR A 350 -10.21 8.33 17.83
N ARG A 351 -11.26 8.70 18.57
CA ARG A 351 -12.61 8.18 18.27
C ARG A 351 -13.17 8.92 17.05
N SER A 352 -13.50 8.18 16.00
CA SER A 352 -13.88 8.70 14.68
C SER A 352 -15.33 8.42 14.28
N THR A 353 -16.23 8.19 15.24
CA THR A 353 -17.62 7.80 14.98
C THR A 353 -18.60 8.97 14.78
N ASP A 354 -18.24 10.21 15.15
CA ASP A 354 -19.13 11.36 15.01
C ASP A 354 -19.11 11.89 13.55
N GLU A 355 -20.28 12.19 12.98
CA GLU A 355 -20.38 12.77 11.63
C GLU A 355 -19.80 14.18 11.51
N ASN A 356 -19.45 14.83 12.63
CA ASN A 356 -18.67 16.05 12.65
C ASN A 356 -17.24 15.74 13.12
N PRO A 357 -16.25 15.66 12.19
CA PRO A 357 -14.86 15.40 12.54
C PRO A 357 -14.22 16.41 13.49
N LEU A 358 -14.80 17.62 13.65
CA LEU A 358 -14.33 18.57 14.66
C LEU A 358 -14.55 18.10 16.11
N LYS A 359 -15.40 17.09 16.31
CA LYS A 359 -15.65 16.48 17.62
C LYS A 359 -14.81 15.23 17.88
N TRP A 360 -14.03 14.75 16.92
CA TRP A 360 -13.14 13.61 17.15
C TRP A 360 -12.07 14.02 18.18
N LYS A 361 -11.83 13.14 19.15
CA LYS A 361 -10.95 13.39 20.29
C LYS A 361 -9.88 12.34 20.40
N LYS A 362 -8.68 12.75 20.80
CA LYS A 362 -7.63 11.82 21.21
C LYS A 362 -8.06 11.15 22.52
N GLU A 363 -8.21 9.84 22.50
CA GLU A 363 -8.61 9.05 23.67
C GLU A 363 -7.45 8.25 24.27
N ALA A 364 -6.45 7.90 23.45
CA ALA A 364 -5.30 7.13 23.89
C ALA A 364 -4.05 7.41 23.05
N PHE A 365 -2.91 6.93 23.55
CA PHE A 365 -1.66 6.83 22.82
C PHE A 365 -1.08 5.44 23.02
N VAL A 366 -0.76 4.75 21.92
CA VAL A 366 0.04 3.52 22.00
C VAL A 366 1.50 3.95 22.18
N GLU A 367 2.12 3.53 23.28
CA GLU A 367 3.50 3.86 23.63
C GLU A 367 4.37 2.59 23.71
N GLY A 368 5.68 2.77 23.95
CA GLY A 368 6.63 1.65 24.10
C GLY A 368 7.64 1.50 22.94
N PHE A 369 7.69 2.45 22.01
CA PHE A 369 8.62 2.46 20.88
C PHE A 369 10.02 2.98 21.24
N GLY A 370 10.14 3.76 22.32
CA GLY A 370 11.40 4.38 22.75
C GLY A 370 11.88 5.45 21.77
N ASP A 371 13.17 5.74 21.77
CA ASP A 371 13.84 6.67 20.84
C ASP A 371 14.30 5.99 19.52
N LYS A 372 14.37 4.66 19.54
CA LYS A 372 14.94 3.84 18.48
C LYS A 372 13.95 3.42 17.40
N TYR A 373 12.75 2.99 17.81
CA TYR A 373 11.78 2.42 16.90
C TYR A 373 10.74 3.46 16.50
N LEU A 374 10.43 3.51 15.21
CA LEU A 374 9.46 4.41 14.63
C LEU A 374 8.24 3.57 14.21
N PRO A 375 7.04 3.80 14.79
CA PRO A 375 5.84 3.19 14.25
C PRO A 375 5.66 3.67 12.81
N LEU A 376 5.57 2.73 11.87
CA LEU A 376 5.49 3.02 10.44
C LEU A 376 4.13 2.56 9.94
N HIS A 377 3.99 1.42 9.29
CA HIS A 377 2.75 1.04 8.62
C HIS A 377 1.73 0.38 9.54
N MET A 378 0.45 0.40 9.13
CA MET A 378 -0.67 -0.15 9.88
C MET A 378 -1.39 -1.27 9.11
N GLY A 379 -1.61 -2.40 9.78
CA GLY A 379 -2.35 -3.55 9.28
C GLY A 379 -3.54 -3.87 10.17
N ASN A 380 -4.70 -4.11 9.57
CA ASN A 380 -5.95 -4.32 10.30
C ASN A 380 -6.40 -5.79 10.24
N VAL A 381 -7.11 -6.25 11.27
CA VAL A 381 -7.84 -7.53 11.20
C VAL A 381 -9.34 -7.27 10.97
N PRO A 382 -10.08 -8.19 10.33
CA PRO A 382 -11.46 -7.92 9.88
C PRO A 382 -12.42 -7.48 11.00
N ASP A 383 -12.25 -8.02 12.20
CA ASP A 383 -13.11 -7.76 13.35
C ASP A 383 -12.61 -6.60 14.24
N SER A 384 -11.55 -5.90 13.84
CA SER A 384 -11.00 -4.74 14.53
C SER A 384 -10.54 -4.98 15.97
N ARG A 385 -10.42 -6.22 16.43
CA ARG A 385 -10.01 -6.53 17.82
C ARG A 385 -8.52 -6.25 18.06
N PHE A 386 -7.72 -6.26 16.99
CA PHE A 386 -6.31 -5.94 16.99
C PHE A 386 -5.99 -4.96 15.86
N ALA A 387 -4.93 -4.19 16.05
CA ALA A 387 -4.24 -3.48 14.98
C ALA A 387 -2.76 -3.87 15.04
N TYR A 388 -2.12 -3.96 13.89
CA TYR A 388 -0.70 -4.27 13.78
C TYR A 388 0.05 -3.05 13.28
N PHE A 389 1.25 -2.84 13.79
CA PHE A 389 2.11 -1.76 13.34
C PHE A 389 3.53 -2.27 13.12
N THR A 390 4.14 -1.87 12.02
CA THR A 390 5.57 -2.08 11.86
C THR A 390 6.37 -1.05 12.64
N MET A 391 7.50 -1.49 13.17
CA MET A 391 8.42 -0.74 14.02
C MET A 391 9.73 -0.65 13.26
N TRP A 392 9.86 0.40 12.44
CA TRP A 392 11.06 0.64 11.67
C TRP A 392 12.20 1.10 12.56
N ALA A 393 13.43 0.70 12.23
CA ALA A 393 14.62 1.19 12.89
C ALA A 393 15.74 1.36 11.87
N ARG A 394 16.57 2.38 12.09
CA ARG A 394 17.73 2.66 11.23
C ARG A 394 18.75 1.52 11.29
N LYS A 395 19.31 1.15 10.14
CA LYS A 395 20.47 0.24 10.00
C LYS A 395 21.56 0.62 11.04
N PRO A 396 22.20 -0.33 11.73
CA PRO A 396 22.18 -1.79 11.50
C PRO A 396 21.08 -2.56 12.25
N ASN A 397 20.08 -1.87 12.82
CA ASN A 397 19.08 -2.54 13.63
C ASN A 397 18.03 -3.27 12.78
N ASN A 398 17.60 -4.44 13.23
CA ASN A 398 16.34 -5.02 12.79
C ASN A 398 15.16 -4.21 13.34
N GLY A 399 14.09 -4.18 12.56
CA GLY A 399 12.79 -3.71 12.98
C GLY A 399 11.85 -4.87 13.32
N TYR A 400 10.65 -4.52 13.78
CA TYR A 400 9.66 -5.46 14.31
C TYR A 400 8.30 -5.20 13.68
N ILE A 401 7.39 -6.13 13.89
CA ILE A 401 5.94 -5.87 13.84
C ILE A 401 5.39 -6.07 15.24
N CYS A 402 4.47 -5.21 15.67
CA CYS A 402 3.81 -5.32 16.95
C CYS A 402 2.30 -5.46 16.79
N LYS A 403 1.69 -6.18 17.73
CA LYS A 403 0.24 -6.33 17.88
C LYS A 403 -0.25 -5.40 18.97
N VAL A 404 -1.30 -4.65 18.68
CA VAL A 404 -1.94 -3.71 19.58
C VAL A 404 -3.37 -4.18 19.82
N ASP A 405 -3.75 -4.29 21.09
CA ASP A 405 -5.14 -4.53 21.50
C ASP A 405 -5.94 -3.24 21.39
N THR A 406 -7.02 -3.22 20.61
CA THR A 406 -7.81 -2.00 20.33
C THR A 406 -8.77 -1.61 21.46
N LYS A 407 -8.95 -2.47 22.48
CA LYS A 407 -9.73 -2.13 23.68
C LYS A 407 -8.87 -1.38 24.69
N THR A 408 -7.59 -1.73 24.78
CA THR A 408 -6.66 -1.21 25.79
C THR A 408 -5.63 -0.24 25.22
N TRP A 409 -5.45 -0.23 23.89
CA TRP A 409 -4.43 0.53 23.15
C TRP A 409 -3.01 0.27 23.65
N LYS A 410 -2.73 -0.99 24.01
CA LYS A 410 -1.42 -1.45 24.46
C LYS A 410 -0.82 -2.44 23.47
N VAL A 411 0.50 -2.37 23.32
CA VAL A 411 1.28 -3.40 22.64
C VAL A 411 1.21 -4.69 23.47
N THR A 412 0.68 -5.76 22.88
CA THR A 412 0.52 -7.07 23.54
C THR A 412 1.55 -8.09 23.10
N ALA A 413 2.09 -7.94 21.89
CA ALA A 413 3.14 -8.80 21.36
C ALA A 413 4.00 -8.06 20.31
N LYS A 414 5.21 -8.56 20.09
CA LYS A 414 6.13 -8.06 19.06
C LYS A 414 6.98 -9.21 18.50
N TRP A 415 7.32 -9.13 17.22
CA TRP A 415 8.12 -10.13 16.52
C TRP A 415 9.15 -9.47 15.63
N ASP A 416 10.36 -10.01 15.60
CA ASP A 416 11.41 -9.55 14.69
C ASP A 416 10.94 -9.79 13.25
N THR A 417 10.85 -8.73 12.46
CA THR A 417 10.51 -8.84 11.03
C THR A 417 11.76 -9.03 10.19
N GLY A 418 12.85 -8.34 10.54
CA GLY A 418 14.09 -8.25 9.79
C GLY A 418 14.56 -6.80 9.62
N PRO A 419 15.60 -6.57 8.81
CA PRO A 419 16.07 -5.21 8.52
C PRO A 419 15.07 -4.47 7.64
N ASP A 420 14.78 -3.21 7.97
CA ASP A 420 13.95 -2.31 7.15
C ASP A 420 12.55 -2.90 6.88
N PRO A 421 11.72 -3.12 7.93
CA PRO A 421 10.34 -3.56 7.75
C PRO A 421 9.49 -2.43 7.17
N HIS A 422 8.61 -2.77 6.22
CA HIS A 422 7.66 -1.83 5.61
C HIS A 422 6.24 -2.24 5.98
N THR A 423 5.40 -2.58 5.01
CA THR A 423 3.96 -2.68 5.23
C THR A 423 3.55 -3.99 5.92
N CYS A 424 2.32 -3.98 6.45
CA CYS A 424 1.65 -5.17 6.99
C CYS A 424 0.21 -5.24 6.46
N ASP A 425 -0.25 -6.42 6.05
CA ASP A 425 -1.60 -6.64 5.51
C ASP A 425 -2.15 -8.00 5.97
N CYS A 426 -3.47 -8.14 6.08
CA CYS A 426 -4.09 -9.33 6.64
C CYS A 426 -4.50 -10.32 5.55
N SER A 427 -4.40 -11.62 5.85
CA SER A 427 -4.94 -12.68 5.00
C SER A 427 -6.44 -12.51 4.81
N VAL A 428 -6.96 -13.01 3.69
CA VAL A 428 -8.36 -12.86 3.31
C VAL A 428 -9.34 -13.42 4.35
N ASP A 429 -8.90 -14.40 5.14
CA ASP A 429 -9.66 -15.05 6.20
C ASP A 429 -9.41 -14.47 7.61
N GLY A 430 -8.59 -13.43 7.73
CA GLY A 430 -8.29 -12.77 9.00
C GLY A 430 -7.37 -13.55 9.95
N LYS A 431 -6.88 -14.74 9.56
CA LYS A 431 -6.10 -15.61 10.46
C LYS A 431 -4.63 -15.26 10.52
N TYR A 432 -4.11 -14.61 9.49
CA TYR A 432 -2.69 -14.31 9.36
C TYR A 432 -2.47 -12.82 9.09
N MET A 433 -1.45 -12.25 9.73
CA MET A 433 -0.91 -10.94 9.37
C MET A 433 0.38 -11.17 8.61
N THR A 434 0.53 -10.54 7.44
CA THR A 434 1.75 -10.60 6.64
C THR A 434 2.51 -9.29 6.77
N THR A 435 3.83 -9.32 6.66
CA THR A 435 4.66 -8.10 6.63
C THR A 435 5.94 -8.32 5.86
N VAL A 436 6.40 -7.29 5.15
CA VAL A 436 7.62 -7.33 4.35
C VAL A 436 8.80 -6.67 5.06
N TYR A 437 10.00 -7.14 4.74
CA TYR A 437 11.26 -6.48 5.07
C TYR A 437 12.15 -6.39 3.84
N SER A 438 12.90 -5.30 3.73
CA SER A 438 13.39 -4.80 2.43
C SER A 438 14.88 -4.51 2.40
N GLY A 439 15.57 -4.75 3.50
CA GLY A 439 17.02 -4.77 3.54
C GLY A 439 17.69 -3.44 3.17
N ASN A 440 16.99 -2.30 3.24
CA ASN A 440 17.49 -1.01 2.79
C ASN A 440 17.96 -1.04 1.32
N GLN A 441 17.23 -1.75 0.46
CA GLN A 441 17.47 -1.81 -1.00
C GLN A 441 18.75 -2.54 -1.44
N GLY A 442 19.49 -3.16 -0.52
CA GLY A 442 20.70 -3.92 -0.85
C GLY A 442 21.05 -5.06 0.11
N GLY A 443 20.17 -5.34 1.08
CA GLY A 443 20.36 -6.35 2.12
C GLY A 443 19.34 -7.48 2.06
N GLN A 444 19.19 -8.19 3.18
CA GLN A 444 18.23 -9.29 3.32
C GLN A 444 16.78 -8.77 3.18
N SER A 445 15.97 -9.42 2.34
CA SER A 445 14.55 -9.11 2.15
C SER A 445 13.66 -10.35 2.12
N GLY A 446 12.36 -10.15 2.31
CA GLY A 446 11.37 -11.22 2.35
C GLY A 446 10.01 -10.82 2.90
N LEU A 447 9.16 -11.83 3.10
CA LEU A 447 7.83 -11.73 3.68
C LEU A 447 7.75 -12.61 4.94
N VAL A 448 7.11 -12.12 5.99
CA VAL A 448 6.83 -12.86 7.24
C VAL A 448 5.33 -13.08 7.33
N ILE A 449 4.91 -14.29 7.71
CA ILE A 449 3.50 -14.64 7.95
C ILE A 449 3.33 -14.96 9.42
N LEU A 450 2.48 -14.21 10.11
CA LEU A 450 2.21 -14.34 11.55
C LEU A 450 0.78 -14.79 11.78
N ASN A 451 0.58 -15.78 12.64
CA ASN A 451 -0.75 -16.21 13.05
C ASN A 451 -1.32 -15.25 14.10
N VAL A 452 -2.47 -14.63 13.80
CA VAL A 452 -3.10 -13.60 14.62
C VAL A 452 -3.56 -14.12 15.98
N GLU A 453 -3.95 -15.39 16.07
CA GLU A 453 -4.46 -15.99 17.30
C GLU A 453 -3.36 -16.57 18.17
N THR A 454 -2.42 -17.29 17.55
CA THR A 454 -1.41 -18.05 18.30
C THR A 454 -0.12 -17.27 18.52
N ASP A 455 0.00 -16.07 17.94
CA ASP A 455 1.15 -15.18 18.10
C ASP A 455 2.47 -15.83 17.65
N LYS A 456 2.39 -16.72 16.65
CA LYS A 456 3.53 -17.45 16.06
C LYS A 456 3.87 -16.94 14.66
N ILE A 457 5.16 -16.82 14.37
CA ILE A 457 5.64 -16.75 12.98
C ILE A 457 5.45 -18.13 12.37
N GLU A 458 4.59 -18.23 11.37
CA GLU A 458 4.28 -19.46 10.66
C GLU A 458 5.32 -19.73 9.58
N ALA A 459 5.68 -18.71 8.81
CA ALA A 459 6.63 -18.83 7.71
C ALA A 459 7.40 -17.53 7.45
N ARG A 460 8.57 -17.69 6.84
CA ARG A 460 9.32 -16.61 6.16
C ARG A 460 9.52 -17.03 4.72
N ILE A 461 9.10 -16.19 3.79
CA ILE A 461 9.22 -16.45 2.36
C ILE A 461 10.28 -15.52 1.78
N ALA A 462 11.22 -16.09 1.03
CA ALA A 462 12.22 -15.31 0.32
C ALA A 462 11.55 -14.50 -0.78
N VAL A 463 11.69 -13.18 -0.71
CA VAL A 463 11.18 -12.26 -1.72
C VAL A 463 12.33 -11.31 -2.04
N PRO A 464 13.04 -11.50 -3.17
CA PRO A 464 14.06 -10.55 -3.57
C PRO A 464 13.39 -9.21 -3.92
N GLY A 465 14.02 -8.10 -3.55
CA GLY A 465 13.46 -6.77 -3.76
C GLY A 465 13.56 -5.88 -2.53
N GLY A 466 13.11 -4.64 -2.68
CA GLY A 466 13.10 -3.63 -1.62
C GLY A 466 11.71 -3.09 -1.33
N MET A 467 10.74 -3.98 -1.16
CA MET A 467 9.32 -3.69 -1.00
C MET A 467 9.03 -2.55 -0.03
N HIS A 468 8.51 -1.44 -0.52
CA HIS A 468 7.93 -0.37 0.33
C HIS A 468 6.43 -0.58 0.53
N ASP A 469 5.85 -1.55 -0.14
CA ASP A 469 4.45 -1.93 0.01
C ASP A 469 4.26 -3.40 -0.35
N HIS A 470 3.15 -3.97 0.10
CA HIS A 470 2.61 -5.26 -0.31
C HIS A 470 1.14 -5.29 0.07
N VAL A 471 0.38 -6.09 -0.67
CA VAL A 471 -1.05 -6.25 -0.42
C VAL A 471 -1.45 -7.70 -0.66
N VAL A 472 -2.25 -8.26 0.24
CA VAL A 472 -2.99 -9.50 0.01
C VAL A 472 -4.23 -9.12 -0.79
N VAL A 473 -4.41 -9.71 -1.97
CA VAL A 473 -5.54 -9.35 -2.85
C VAL A 473 -6.85 -9.65 -2.11
N PRO A 474 -7.68 -8.61 -1.83
CA PRO A 474 -8.90 -8.81 -1.05
C PRO A 474 -9.94 -9.55 -1.89
N GLU A 475 -10.82 -10.32 -1.25
CA GLU A 475 -11.82 -11.12 -1.99
C GLU A 475 -13.14 -10.40 -2.23
N SER A 476 -13.35 -9.29 -1.53
CA SER A 476 -14.58 -8.52 -1.56
C SER A 476 -14.35 -7.07 -1.12
N TRP A 477 -15.35 -6.22 -1.32
CA TRP A 477 -15.35 -4.85 -0.83
C TRP A 477 -15.37 -4.74 0.70
N GLU A 478 -15.89 -5.75 1.41
CA GLU A 478 -15.71 -5.85 2.86
C GLU A 478 -14.27 -6.21 3.22
N GLY A 479 -13.66 -7.12 2.45
CA GLY A 479 -12.23 -7.44 2.52
C GLY A 479 -11.32 -6.21 2.36
N MET A 480 -11.69 -5.33 1.45
CA MET A 480 -10.94 -4.10 1.16
C MET A 480 -10.80 -3.17 2.39
N LYS A 481 -11.72 -3.23 3.37
CA LYS A 481 -11.70 -2.38 4.58
C LYS A 481 -10.58 -2.73 5.57
N PHE A 482 -9.86 -3.82 5.37
CA PHE A 482 -8.67 -4.17 6.15
C PHE A 482 -7.42 -4.33 5.28
N SER A 483 -7.50 -3.90 4.02
CA SER A 483 -6.40 -3.89 3.04
C SER A 483 -5.98 -2.43 2.75
N ARG A 484 -5.32 -2.19 1.61
CA ARG A 484 -4.77 -0.88 1.21
C ARG A 484 -5.86 0.14 0.84
N SER A 485 -6.54 0.63 1.88
CA SER A 485 -7.68 1.54 1.79
C SER A 485 -7.81 2.39 3.05
N THR A 486 -8.11 1.74 4.18
CA THR A 486 -8.31 2.43 5.46
C THR A 486 -6.99 2.79 6.11
N SER A 487 -5.91 2.08 5.78
CA SER A 487 -4.51 2.35 6.15
C SER A 487 -3.57 2.09 4.97
N VAL A 488 -2.32 2.55 5.08
CA VAL A 488 -1.32 2.49 4.02
C VAL A 488 0.01 1.82 4.36
#